data_AF-G2HG68-F1
#
_entry.id   AF-G2HG68-F1
#
_cell.length_a   1.000
_cell.length_b   1.000
_cell.length_c   1.000
_cell.angle_alpha   90.00
_cell.angle_beta   90.00
_cell.angle_gamma   90.00
#
_symmetry.space_group_name_H-M   'P 1'
#
loop_
_entity.id
_entity.type
_entity.pdbx_description
1 polymer ?
#
loop_
_entity_poly.entity_id
_entity_poly.type
_entity_poly.pdbx_seq_one_letter_code
_entity_poly.pdbx_strand_id
1 'polypeptide(L)'
;MECRDVPAETLYDVLHDIEYRKKWDSNVIETFDIARLTVNADVGYYSWRCPKPLKNRDVITLRSWLPMGADYIIMNYSVKHPKYPPRKDLVRAVSIQTGYLIQSTGPKSCVITYLAQVDPKGSLPKWVVNKSSQFLAPKAMKKMYKACLKYPEWKQKHLPHFKPWLHPEQSPLPSLALSELSVQHADSLENIDESAVAESREERMGGAGGEGSDDDTSLT
;
A
#
# COMPACT_ATOMS: atom_id res chain seq x y z
N MET A 1 -4.64 14.61 0.88
CA MET A 1 -5.75 14.33 1.81
C MET A 1 -5.41 14.96 3.15
N GLU A 2 -6.33 15.74 3.71
CA GLU A 2 -6.16 16.34 5.03
C GLU A 2 -6.48 15.32 6.14
N CYS A 3 -5.67 15.29 7.19
CA CYS A 3 -5.81 14.45 8.37
C CYS A 3 -5.86 15.36 9.62
N ARG A 4 -7.07 15.68 10.09
CA ARG A 4 -7.27 16.74 11.11
C ARG A 4 -6.91 16.34 12.54
N ASP A 5 -6.96 15.04 12.84
CA ASP A 5 -6.75 14.48 14.18
C ASP A 5 -5.61 13.46 14.23
N VAL A 6 -4.68 13.55 13.28
CA VAL A 6 -3.51 12.68 13.19
C VAL A 6 -2.27 13.55 12.97
N PRO A 7 -1.29 13.53 13.90
CA PRO A 7 -0.02 14.21 13.70
C PRO A 7 0.83 13.50 12.64
N ALA A 8 1.73 14.25 11.99
CA ALA A 8 2.55 13.76 10.89
C ALA A 8 3.37 12.52 11.27
N GLU A 9 3.89 12.48 12.49
CA GLU A 9 4.68 11.39 13.07
C GLU A 9 3.88 10.08 13.14
N THR A 10 2.60 10.16 13.52
CA THR A 10 1.74 8.96 13.60
C THR A 10 1.49 8.39 12.21
N LEU A 11 1.23 9.26 11.22
CA LEU A 11 1.04 8.81 9.85
C LEU A 11 2.35 8.23 9.26
N TYR A 12 3.48 8.86 9.56
CA TYR A 12 4.81 8.38 9.18
C TYR A 12 5.08 6.98 9.74
N ASP A 13 4.82 6.78 11.04
CA ASP A 13 4.93 5.48 11.69
C ASP A 13 4.02 4.42 11.03
N VAL A 14 2.76 4.75 10.75
CA VAL A 14 1.81 3.81 10.10
C VAL A 14 2.26 3.39 8.70
N LEU A 15 2.94 4.27 7.97
CA LEU A 15 3.46 3.96 6.65
C LEU A 15 4.69 3.02 6.72
N HIS A 16 5.51 3.15 7.75
CA HIS A 16 6.69 2.32 7.97
C HIS A 16 6.40 0.98 8.66
N ASP A 17 5.41 0.90 9.54
CA ASP A 17 5.15 -0.30 10.34
C ASP A 17 4.51 -1.42 9.48
N ILE A 18 5.35 -2.32 8.98
CA ILE A 18 4.96 -3.45 8.14
C ILE A 18 4.13 -4.49 8.91
N GLU A 19 4.40 -4.65 10.20
CA GLU A 19 3.58 -5.52 11.05
C GLU A 19 2.16 -4.96 11.14
N TYR A 20 2.05 -3.65 11.36
CA TYR A 20 0.76 -2.99 11.39
C TYR A 20 0.06 -2.99 10.03
N ARG A 21 0.80 -2.91 8.91
CA ARG A 21 0.24 -3.00 7.56
C ARG A 21 -0.68 -4.22 7.41
N LYS A 22 -0.27 -5.38 7.92
CA LYS A 22 -1.06 -6.63 7.91
C LYS A 22 -2.38 -6.52 8.68
N LYS A 23 -2.48 -5.59 9.62
CA LYS A 23 -3.68 -5.39 10.44
C LYS A 23 -4.75 -4.57 9.73
N TRP A 24 -4.37 -3.55 8.97
CA TRP A 24 -5.32 -2.58 8.41
C TRP A 24 -5.48 -2.67 6.89
N ASP A 25 -4.48 -3.16 6.17
CA ASP A 25 -4.57 -3.39 4.73
C ASP A 25 -5.20 -4.76 4.46
N SER A 26 -6.50 -4.78 4.17
CA SER A 26 -7.24 -6.01 3.88
C SER A 26 -6.78 -6.74 2.61
N ASN A 27 -6.04 -6.06 1.72
CA ASN A 27 -5.63 -6.61 0.45
C ASN A 27 -4.26 -7.30 0.55
N VAL A 28 -3.45 -7.01 1.56
CA VAL A 28 -2.12 -7.62 1.69
C VAL A 28 -2.24 -9.13 1.88
N ILE A 29 -1.45 -9.87 1.13
CA ILE A 29 -1.26 -11.32 1.30
C ILE A 29 -0.03 -11.53 2.16
N GLU A 30 1.07 -10.92 1.75
CA GLU A 30 2.37 -11.05 2.39
C GLU A 30 3.18 -9.76 2.19
N THR A 31 3.88 -9.33 3.23
CA THR A 31 4.74 -8.15 3.22
C THR A 31 5.84 -8.30 4.27
N PHE A 32 7.07 -7.95 3.90
CA PHE A 32 8.27 -7.97 4.75
C PHE A 32 9.42 -7.20 4.08
N ASP A 33 10.32 -6.66 4.89
CA ASP A 33 11.59 -6.13 4.41
C ASP A 33 12.60 -7.26 4.20
N ILE A 34 13.38 -7.16 3.14
CA ILE A 34 14.35 -8.17 2.70
C ILE A 34 15.75 -7.83 3.25
N ALA A 35 16.22 -6.60 2.98
CA ALA A 35 17.55 -6.17 3.35
C ALA A 35 17.66 -4.64 3.34
N ARG A 36 18.68 -4.13 4.03
CA ARG A 36 18.97 -2.70 4.17
C ARG A 36 20.12 -2.29 3.25
N LEU A 37 19.98 -1.17 2.54
CA LEU A 37 21.07 -0.57 1.75
C LEU A 37 21.81 0.52 2.53
N THR A 38 21.07 1.43 3.16
CA THR A 38 21.61 2.55 3.95
C THR A 38 20.85 2.67 5.27
N VAL A 39 21.10 3.69 6.09
CA VAL A 39 20.31 3.92 7.32
C VAL A 39 18.84 4.28 7.03
N ASN A 40 18.55 4.73 5.81
CA ASN A 40 17.24 5.24 5.40
C ASN A 40 16.79 4.69 4.03
N ALA A 41 17.31 3.53 3.63
CA ALA A 41 16.90 2.84 2.42
C ALA A 41 16.98 1.33 2.59
N ASP A 42 15.93 0.64 2.17
CA ASP A 42 15.79 -0.81 2.23
C ASP A 42 15.13 -1.37 0.95
N VAL A 43 15.13 -2.69 0.84
CA VAL A 43 14.38 -3.44 -0.17
C VAL A 43 13.33 -4.24 0.55
N GLY A 44 12.09 -4.15 0.08
CA GLY A 44 10.96 -4.88 0.63
C GLY A 44 10.17 -5.63 -0.43
N TYR A 45 9.42 -6.62 0.04
CA TYR A 45 8.45 -7.39 -0.73
C TYR A 45 7.04 -7.05 -0.27
N TYR A 46 6.12 -6.91 -1.23
CA TYR A 46 4.70 -6.73 -0.95
C TYR A 46 3.88 -7.48 -2.00
N SER A 47 2.86 -8.21 -1.55
CA SER A 47 1.90 -8.90 -2.41
C SER A 47 0.47 -8.64 -1.97
N TRP A 48 -0.46 -8.56 -2.93
CA TRP A 48 -1.84 -8.21 -2.66
C TRP A 48 -2.84 -8.99 -3.49
N ARG A 49 -4.04 -9.10 -2.94
CA ARG A 49 -5.21 -9.73 -3.56
C ARG A 49 -5.79 -8.83 -4.63
N CYS A 50 -6.05 -9.41 -5.79
CA CYS A 50 -6.85 -8.76 -6.83
C CYS A 50 -8.27 -9.36 -6.88
N PRO A 51 -9.29 -8.58 -7.28
CA PRO A 51 -10.62 -9.12 -7.52
C PRO A 51 -10.55 -10.22 -8.59
N LYS A 52 -11.24 -11.34 -8.34
CA LYS A 52 -11.38 -12.38 -9.36
C LYS A 52 -12.05 -11.81 -10.61
N PRO A 53 -11.67 -12.24 -11.83
CA PRO A 53 -10.79 -13.39 -12.11
C PRO A 53 -9.30 -13.05 -12.28
N LEU A 54 -8.88 -11.84 -11.88
CA LEU A 54 -7.48 -11.41 -11.98
C LEU A 54 -6.58 -12.19 -11.01
N LYS A 55 -5.35 -12.51 -11.44
CA LYS A 55 -4.32 -13.08 -10.57
C LYS A 55 -3.90 -12.07 -9.51
N ASN A 56 -3.42 -12.55 -8.37
CA ASN A 56 -2.84 -11.67 -7.37
C ASN A 56 -1.51 -11.09 -7.88
N ARG A 57 -1.06 -9.98 -7.30
CA ARG A 57 0.18 -9.32 -7.71
C ARG A 57 1.21 -9.31 -6.58
N ASP A 58 2.48 -9.27 -6.96
CA ASP A 58 3.60 -8.95 -6.08
C ASP A 58 4.49 -7.84 -6.66
N VAL A 59 5.25 -7.19 -5.76
CA VAL A 59 6.30 -6.23 -6.10
C VAL A 59 7.51 -6.44 -5.19
N ILE A 60 8.68 -6.18 -5.76
CA ILE A 60 9.92 -5.94 -5.02
C ILE A 60 10.27 -4.47 -5.24
N THR A 61 10.47 -3.72 -4.15
CA THR A 61 10.75 -2.28 -4.24
C THR A 61 11.93 -1.91 -3.38
N LEU A 62 12.81 -1.05 -3.92
CA LEU A 62 13.71 -0.26 -3.11
C LEU A 62 12.91 0.93 -2.57
N ARG A 63 12.88 1.09 -1.26
CA ARG A 63 12.23 2.19 -0.57
C ARG A 63 13.29 3.03 0.13
N SER A 64 13.11 4.35 0.12
CA SER A 64 13.93 5.28 0.88
C SER A 64 13.06 6.38 1.50
N TRP A 65 13.48 6.89 2.65
CA TRP A 65 12.75 7.89 3.42
C TRP A 65 13.66 9.02 3.89
N LEU A 66 13.07 10.20 4.04
CA LEU A 66 13.77 11.41 4.48
C LEU A 66 12.83 12.32 5.27
N PRO A 67 13.09 12.54 6.56
CA PRO A 67 12.53 13.65 7.32
C PRO A 67 13.11 14.99 6.82
N MET A 68 12.27 16.01 6.65
CA MET A 68 12.62 17.33 6.15
C MET A 68 12.06 18.41 7.09
N GLY A 69 12.62 18.51 8.30
CA GLY A 69 12.06 19.36 9.35
C GLY A 69 10.77 18.74 9.90
N ALA A 70 9.64 19.40 9.71
CA ALA A 70 8.33 18.92 10.15
C ALA A 70 7.63 18.00 9.13
N ASP A 71 8.17 17.92 7.92
CA ASP A 71 7.60 17.14 6.81
C ASP A 71 8.38 15.84 6.61
N TYR A 72 7.76 14.86 5.95
CA TYR A 72 8.37 13.55 5.69
C TYR A 72 8.13 13.14 4.24
N ILE A 73 9.15 12.55 3.61
CA ILE A 73 9.03 11.89 2.31
C ILE A 73 9.37 10.41 2.47
N ILE A 74 8.55 9.55 1.86
CA ILE A 74 8.85 8.14 1.64
C ILE A 74 8.64 7.85 0.16
N MET A 75 9.65 7.34 -0.53
CA MET A 75 9.58 6.99 -1.94
C MET A 75 9.99 5.54 -2.16
N ASN A 76 9.43 4.93 -3.19
CA ASN A 76 9.84 3.61 -3.64
C ASN A 76 9.70 3.46 -5.16
N TYR A 77 10.50 2.57 -5.71
CA TYR A 77 10.41 2.10 -7.09
C TYR A 77 10.82 0.62 -7.15
N SER A 78 10.39 -0.06 -8.20
CA SER A 78 10.66 -1.49 -8.35
C SER A 78 12.11 -1.78 -8.71
N VAL A 79 12.64 -2.84 -8.11
CA VAL A 79 13.97 -3.39 -8.39
C VAL A 79 13.88 -4.91 -8.55
N LYS A 80 14.89 -5.50 -9.18
CA LYS A 80 15.06 -6.96 -9.22
C LYS A 80 16.01 -7.37 -8.10
N HIS A 81 15.57 -8.30 -7.26
CA HIS A 81 16.42 -8.96 -6.27
C HIS A 81 16.65 -10.42 -6.71
N PRO A 82 17.90 -10.92 -6.82
CA PRO A 82 18.19 -12.25 -7.39
C PRO A 82 17.46 -13.41 -6.71
N LYS A 83 17.28 -13.33 -5.38
CA LYS A 83 16.57 -14.34 -4.57
C LYS A 83 15.04 -14.27 -4.64
N TYR A 84 14.46 -13.26 -5.30
CA TYR A 84 13.01 -13.07 -5.41
C TYR A 84 12.56 -12.92 -6.88
N PRO A 85 12.78 -13.97 -7.71
CA PRO A 85 12.30 -13.97 -9.09
C PRO A 85 10.76 -13.95 -9.16
N PRO A 86 10.16 -13.63 -10.32
CA PRO A 86 8.71 -13.72 -10.51
C PRO A 86 8.17 -15.11 -10.17
N ARG A 87 7.00 -15.16 -9.54
CA ARG A 87 6.31 -16.41 -9.16
C ARG A 87 5.24 -16.76 -10.19
N LYS A 88 4.96 -18.05 -10.41
CA LYS A 88 3.98 -18.50 -11.41
C LYS A 88 2.52 -18.20 -11.03
N ASP A 89 2.24 -18.13 -9.72
CA ASP A 89 0.92 -17.90 -9.14
C ASP A 89 0.56 -16.41 -9.01
N LEU A 90 1.52 -15.51 -9.23
CA LEU A 90 1.36 -14.06 -9.08
C LEU A 90 1.82 -13.33 -10.36
N VAL A 91 1.25 -12.16 -10.61
CA VAL A 91 1.76 -11.24 -11.63
C VAL A 91 2.75 -10.28 -10.96
N ARG A 92 4.00 -10.23 -11.46
CA ARG A 92 4.99 -9.23 -11.00
C ARG A 92 4.63 -7.86 -11.55
N ALA A 93 4.06 -7.02 -10.70
CA ALA A 93 3.81 -5.62 -11.03
C ALA A 93 5.11 -4.80 -10.95
N VAL A 94 5.08 -3.60 -11.53
CA VAL A 94 6.20 -2.65 -11.53
C VAL A 94 5.74 -1.32 -10.97
N SER A 95 6.23 -0.96 -9.78
CA SER A 95 6.14 0.41 -9.25
C SER A 95 7.19 1.25 -9.98
N ILE A 96 6.77 2.06 -10.96
CA ILE A 96 7.69 2.96 -11.67
C ILE A 96 8.18 4.04 -10.69
N GLN A 97 7.22 4.65 -9.99
CA GLN A 97 7.48 5.56 -8.88
C GLN A 97 6.24 5.59 -7.99
N THR A 98 6.42 5.34 -6.70
CA THR A 98 5.37 5.53 -5.70
C THR A 98 5.94 6.27 -4.51
N GLY A 99 5.17 7.15 -3.88
CA GLY A 99 5.63 7.85 -2.71
C GLY A 99 4.55 8.61 -1.95
N TYR A 100 4.96 9.06 -0.78
CA TYR A 100 4.17 9.82 0.16
C TYR A 100 4.95 11.07 0.54
N LEU A 101 4.29 12.21 0.45
CA LEU A 101 4.73 13.45 1.09
C LEU A 101 3.75 13.73 2.24
N ILE A 102 4.26 13.78 3.46
CA ILE A 102 3.51 14.11 4.67
C ILE A 102 3.93 15.50 5.09
N GLN A 103 2.99 16.43 5.13
CA GLN A 103 3.23 17.82 5.50
C GLN A 103 2.55 18.10 6.83
N SER A 104 3.31 18.54 7.83
CA SER A 104 2.72 18.89 9.12
C SER A 104 1.91 20.19 9.00
N THR A 105 0.71 20.18 9.56
CA THR A 105 -0.15 21.39 9.62
C THR A 105 -0.42 21.83 11.06
N GLY A 106 0.31 21.26 12.02
CA GLY A 106 0.18 21.51 13.44
C GLY A 106 0.46 20.26 14.29
N PRO A 107 0.41 20.38 15.63
CA PRO A 107 0.81 19.30 16.54
C PRO A 107 -0.12 18.07 16.52
N LYS A 108 -1.28 18.15 15.87
CA LYS A 108 -2.27 17.06 15.79
C LYS A 108 -2.85 16.87 14.39
N SER A 109 -2.27 17.52 13.38
CA SER A 109 -2.81 17.50 12.02
C SER A 109 -1.71 17.45 10.97
N CYS A 110 -2.01 16.83 9.84
CA CYS A 110 -1.12 16.80 8.69
C CYS A 110 -1.92 16.70 7.38
N VAL A 111 -1.23 16.95 6.27
CA VAL A 111 -1.71 16.67 4.92
C VAL A 111 -0.81 15.62 4.29
N ILE A 112 -1.41 14.59 3.69
CA ILE A 112 -0.68 13.58 2.93
C ILE A 112 -0.98 13.68 1.44
N THR A 113 0.08 13.77 0.64
CA THR A 113 0.04 13.64 -0.81
C THR A 113 0.59 12.28 -1.19
N TYR A 114 -0.21 11.49 -1.89
CA TYR A 114 0.15 10.18 -2.41
C TYR A 114 0.32 10.26 -3.91
N LEU A 115 1.51 9.90 -4.39
CA LEU A 115 1.84 9.82 -5.81
C LEU A 115 2.14 8.36 -6.14
N ALA A 116 1.51 7.83 -7.19
CA ALA A 116 1.80 6.48 -7.65
C ALA A 116 1.64 6.35 -9.16
N GLN A 117 2.69 5.84 -9.78
CA GLN A 117 2.72 5.36 -11.15
C GLN A 117 3.14 3.89 -11.09
N VAL A 118 2.15 3.01 -11.26
CA VAL A 118 2.33 1.56 -11.15
C VAL A 118 1.80 0.91 -12.42
N ASP A 119 2.60 0.04 -13.02
CA ASP A 119 2.18 -0.89 -14.05
C ASP A 119 1.81 -2.22 -13.38
N PRO A 120 0.51 -2.55 -13.25
CA PRO A 120 0.09 -3.80 -12.60
C PRO A 120 0.42 -5.03 -13.43
N LYS A 121 0.90 -4.85 -14.68
CA LYS A 121 1.17 -5.88 -15.67
C LYS A 121 -0.04 -6.81 -15.89
N GLY A 122 0.19 -7.84 -16.69
CA GLY A 122 -0.86 -8.71 -17.20
C GLY A 122 -1.51 -8.12 -18.46
N SER A 123 -2.72 -8.57 -18.76
CA SER A 123 -3.45 -8.17 -19.98
C SER A 123 -4.47 -7.06 -19.77
N LEU A 124 -4.51 -6.45 -18.57
CA LEU A 124 -5.46 -5.38 -18.28
C LEU A 124 -5.21 -4.17 -19.22
N PRO A 125 -6.23 -3.71 -19.97
CA PRO A 125 -6.09 -2.49 -20.76
C PRO A 125 -5.72 -1.30 -19.85
N LYS A 126 -4.76 -0.47 -20.28
CA LYS A 126 -4.28 0.68 -19.48
C LYS A 126 -5.40 1.60 -18.98
N TRP A 127 -6.47 1.76 -19.76
CA TRP A 127 -7.63 2.58 -19.36
C TRP A 127 -8.40 1.99 -18.17
N VAL A 128 -8.50 0.66 -18.06
CA VAL A 128 -9.13 -0.05 -16.92
C VAL A 128 -8.32 0.18 -15.65
N VAL A 129 -6.99 0.06 -15.76
CA VAL A 129 -6.06 0.32 -14.66
C VAL A 129 -6.22 1.76 -14.17
N ASN A 130 -6.17 2.74 -15.06
CA ASN A 130 -6.27 4.15 -14.71
C ASN A 130 -7.59 4.49 -14.00
N LYS A 131 -8.72 3.97 -14.52
CA LYS A 131 -10.05 4.19 -13.93
C LYS A 131 -10.17 3.53 -12.55
N SER A 132 -9.62 2.32 -12.40
CA SER A 132 -9.64 1.58 -11.12
C SER A 132 -8.79 2.28 -10.06
N SER A 133 -7.59 2.74 -10.40
CA SER A 133 -6.70 3.46 -9.49
C SER A 133 -7.31 4.75 -8.96
N GLN A 134 -7.99 5.51 -9.83
CA GLN A 134 -8.69 6.74 -9.43
C GLN A 134 -9.81 6.49 -8.41
N PHE A 135 -10.51 5.35 -8.50
CA PHE A 135 -11.57 4.99 -7.57
C PHE A 135 -11.04 4.36 -6.27
N LEU A 136 -9.97 3.57 -6.36
CA LEU A 136 -9.42 2.83 -5.23
C LEU A 136 -8.52 3.69 -4.34
N ALA A 137 -7.80 4.66 -4.91
CA ALA A 137 -6.90 5.53 -4.14
C ALA A 137 -7.62 6.28 -2.99
N PRO A 138 -8.78 6.93 -3.19
CA PRO A 138 -9.50 7.57 -2.08
C PRO A 138 -9.92 6.60 -0.98
N LYS A 139 -10.35 5.38 -1.32
CA LYS A 139 -10.71 4.33 -0.35
C LYS A 139 -9.48 3.86 0.44
N ALA A 140 -8.35 3.66 -0.23
CA ALA A 140 -7.09 3.27 0.42
C ALA A 140 -6.61 4.36 1.39
N MET A 141 -6.63 5.62 0.97
CA MET A 141 -6.24 6.75 1.82
C MET A 141 -7.15 6.88 3.05
N LYS A 142 -8.47 6.70 2.90
CA LYS A 142 -9.41 6.68 4.05
C LYS A 142 -9.16 5.50 5.00
N LYS A 143 -8.82 4.31 4.50
CA LYS A 143 -8.47 3.16 5.34
C LYS A 143 -7.19 3.44 6.15
N MET A 144 -6.17 3.99 5.50
CA MET A 144 -4.93 4.40 6.15
C MET A 144 -5.16 5.47 7.22
N TYR A 145 -5.99 6.48 6.94
CA TYR A 145 -6.38 7.48 7.95
C TYR A 145 -7.01 6.82 9.19
N LYS A 146 -7.96 5.90 8.99
CA LYS A 146 -8.56 5.14 10.11
C LYS A 146 -7.55 4.28 10.85
N ALA A 147 -6.53 3.77 10.17
CA ALA A 147 -5.44 3.03 10.80
C ALA A 147 -4.61 3.94 11.70
N CYS A 148 -4.34 5.18 11.29
CA CYS A 148 -3.62 6.15 12.11
C CYS A 148 -4.32 6.44 13.44
N LEU A 149 -5.65 6.58 13.43
CA LEU A 149 -6.43 6.81 14.65
C LEU A 149 -6.30 5.65 15.66
N LYS A 150 -6.06 4.43 15.18
CA LYS A 150 -5.95 3.21 16.01
C LYS A 150 -4.50 2.83 16.32
N TYR A 151 -3.54 3.48 15.69
CA TYR A 151 -2.14 3.06 15.74
C TYR A 151 -1.51 3.24 17.11
N PRO A 152 -1.67 4.37 17.85
CA PRO A 152 -1.06 4.53 19.16
C PRO A 152 -1.43 3.42 20.15
N GLU A 153 -2.73 3.10 20.25
CA GLU A 153 -3.23 2.03 21.13
C GLU A 153 -2.73 0.65 20.70
N TRP A 154 -2.67 0.39 19.40
CA TRP A 154 -2.15 -0.86 18.88
C TRP A 154 -0.64 -0.99 19.17
N LYS A 155 0.15 0.04 18.84
CA LYS A 155 1.60 0.02 18.98
C LYS A 155 2.04 -0.10 20.43
N GLN A 156 1.29 0.47 21.37
CA GLN A 156 1.52 0.29 22.81
C GLN A 156 1.53 -1.19 23.24
N LYS A 157 0.81 -2.05 22.53
CA LYS A 157 0.71 -3.49 22.80
C LYS A 157 1.68 -4.35 21.97
N HIS A 158 2.43 -3.75 21.03
CA HIS A 158 3.27 -4.44 20.04
C HIS A 158 4.65 -3.78 19.97
N LEU A 159 5.43 -3.94 21.05
CA LEU A 159 6.80 -3.41 21.19
C LEU A 159 6.86 -1.90 20.89
N PRO A 160 6.29 -1.02 21.75
CA PRO A 160 6.13 0.40 21.45
C PRO A 160 7.42 1.15 21.13
N HIS A 161 8.54 0.70 21.69
CA HIS A 161 9.87 1.29 21.48
C HIS A 161 10.60 0.76 20.25
N PHE A 162 10.06 -0.28 19.60
CA PHE A 162 10.63 -0.87 18.39
C PHE A 162 10.10 -0.13 17.15
N LYS A 163 10.90 0.84 16.69
CA LYS A 163 10.64 1.71 15.53
C LYS A 163 11.93 1.88 14.73
N PRO A 164 12.39 0.84 14.02
CA PRO A 164 13.69 0.85 13.32
C PRO A 164 13.80 1.91 12.22
N TRP A 165 12.68 2.46 11.74
CA TRP A 165 12.67 3.60 10.81
C TRP A 165 13.02 4.96 11.46
N LEU A 166 12.88 5.08 12.79
CA LEU A 166 13.35 6.21 13.59
C LEU A 166 14.72 5.94 14.23
N HIS A 167 14.99 4.67 14.53
CA HIS A 167 16.16 4.19 15.25
C HIS A 167 16.85 3.07 14.45
N PRO A 168 17.66 3.42 13.42
CA PRO A 168 18.22 2.45 12.47
C PRO A 168 19.06 1.34 13.11
N GLU A 169 19.64 1.59 14.28
CA GLU A 169 20.38 0.61 15.09
C GLU A 169 19.50 -0.55 15.58
N GLN A 170 18.18 -0.39 15.61
CA GLN A 170 17.23 -1.45 15.94
C GLN A 170 16.97 -2.40 14.76
N SER A 171 17.40 -2.06 13.54
CA SER A 171 17.08 -2.84 12.34
C SER A 171 17.72 -4.23 12.39
N PRO A 172 16.94 -5.32 12.34
CA PRO A 172 17.48 -6.69 12.30
C PRO A 172 17.87 -7.13 10.88
N LEU A 173 17.75 -6.24 9.90
CA LEU A 173 17.91 -6.59 8.49
C LEU A 173 19.38 -6.79 8.12
N PRO A 174 19.70 -7.79 7.27
CA PRO A 174 21.02 -7.90 6.68
C PRO A 174 21.29 -6.69 5.78
N SER A 175 22.58 -6.35 5.59
CA SER A 175 22.99 -5.34 4.63
C SER A 175 23.06 -5.94 3.22
N LEU A 176 22.76 -5.13 2.19
CA LEU A 176 22.82 -5.51 0.78
C LEU A 176 23.56 -4.45 -0.02
N ALA A 177 24.50 -4.86 -0.89
CA ALA A 177 25.16 -3.94 -1.79
C ALA A 177 24.23 -3.55 -2.94
N LEU A 178 24.23 -2.27 -3.33
CA LEU A 178 23.39 -1.77 -4.42
C LEU A 178 23.64 -2.52 -5.74
N SER A 179 24.87 -2.97 -5.99
CA SER A 179 25.27 -3.74 -7.17
C SER A 179 24.64 -5.13 -7.25
N GLU A 180 24.10 -5.66 -6.16
CA GLU A 180 23.37 -6.94 -6.15
C GLU A 180 21.93 -6.79 -6.68
N LEU A 181 21.44 -5.56 -6.80
CA LEU A 181 20.13 -5.26 -7.38
C LEU A 181 20.28 -4.95 -8.87
N SER A 182 19.20 -5.17 -9.62
CA SER A 182 19.12 -4.73 -11.01
C SER A 182 17.86 -3.89 -11.24
N VAL A 183 17.90 -3.04 -12.26
CA VAL A 183 16.78 -2.18 -12.63
C VAL A 183 15.59 -3.04 -13.08
N GLN A 184 14.40 -2.74 -12.55
CA GLN A 184 13.15 -3.31 -13.04
C GLN A 184 12.54 -2.35 -14.07
N HIS A 185 12.83 -2.58 -15.35
CA HIS A 185 12.19 -1.81 -16.41
C HIS A 185 10.73 -2.24 -16.55
N ALA A 186 9.83 -1.26 -16.71
CA ALA A 186 8.42 -1.52 -16.99
C ALA A 186 8.29 -2.43 -18.22
N ASP A 187 8.98 -2.14 -19.31
CA ASP A 187 8.73 -2.83 -20.60
C ASP A 187 9.40 -4.22 -20.72
N SER A 188 10.14 -4.66 -19.70
CA SER A 188 11.01 -5.85 -19.76
C SER A 188 10.45 -7.14 -19.16
N LEU A 189 9.21 -7.12 -18.64
CA LEU A 189 8.59 -8.32 -18.07
C LEU A 189 7.66 -8.99 -19.08
N GLU A 190 7.68 -10.33 -19.10
CA GLU A 190 6.72 -11.13 -19.85
C GLU A 190 5.29 -10.80 -19.37
N ASN A 191 4.41 -10.47 -20.30
CA ASN A 191 3.00 -10.25 -19.99
C ASN A 191 2.34 -11.60 -19.74
N ILE A 192 1.81 -11.81 -18.53
CA ILE A 192 0.90 -12.93 -18.28
C ILE A 192 -0.43 -12.59 -18.95
N ASP A 193 -0.85 -13.41 -19.92
CA ASP A 193 -2.12 -13.21 -20.60
C ASP A 193 -3.30 -13.51 -19.65
N GLU A 194 -4.03 -12.47 -19.26
CA GLU A 194 -5.29 -12.55 -18.52
C GLU A 194 -6.48 -12.12 -19.40
N SER A 195 -6.33 -12.04 -20.74
CA SER A 195 -7.32 -11.41 -21.65
C SER A 195 -8.65 -12.17 -21.75
N ALA A 196 -8.69 -13.43 -21.32
CA ALA A 196 -9.90 -14.24 -21.22
C ALA A 196 -10.81 -13.85 -20.02
N VAL A 197 -10.39 -12.89 -19.19
CA VAL A 197 -11.17 -12.36 -18.07
C VAL A 197 -12.31 -11.48 -18.63
N ALA A 198 -13.49 -12.08 -18.84
CA ALA A 198 -14.69 -11.36 -19.26
C ALA A 198 -15.06 -10.26 -18.24
N GLU A 199 -15.41 -9.06 -18.74
CA GLU A 199 -15.99 -8.00 -17.92
C GLU A 199 -17.33 -8.48 -17.34
N SER A 200 -17.35 -8.90 -16.07
CA SER A 200 -18.63 -9.06 -15.37
C SER A 200 -19.23 -7.67 -15.18
N ARG A 201 -20.27 -7.36 -15.97
CA ARG A 201 -21.21 -6.28 -15.66
C ARG A 201 -21.81 -6.58 -14.29
N GLU A 202 -21.49 -5.79 -13.28
CA GLU A 202 -22.36 -5.68 -12.11
C GLU A 202 -23.69 -5.10 -12.60
N GLU A 203 -24.69 -5.97 -12.78
CA GLU A 203 -26.06 -5.56 -13.06
C GLU A 203 -26.58 -4.71 -11.90
N ARG A 204 -26.94 -3.46 -12.22
CA ARG A 204 -27.83 -2.65 -11.41
C ARG A 204 -29.19 -3.36 -11.39
N MET A 205 -29.50 -4.11 -10.33
CA MET A 205 -30.89 -4.45 -10.04
C MET A 205 -31.49 -3.31 -9.20
N GLY A 206 -32.06 -2.32 -9.90
CA GLY A 206 -33.02 -1.37 -9.34
C GLY A 206 -34.35 -1.57 -10.05
N GLY A 207 -35.39 -1.89 -9.27
CA GLY A 207 -36.79 -2.01 -9.67
C GLY A 207 -37.55 -2.67 -8.51
N ALA A 208 -38.01 -1.93 -7.50
CA ALA A 208 -39.24 -1.15 -7.45
C ALA A 208 -40.52 -2.01 -7.57
N GLY A 209 -41.29 -2.12 -6.48
CA GLY A 209 -42.74 -2.39 -6.52
C GLY A 209 -43.30 -3.21 -5.35
N GLY A 210 -44.15 -2.56 -4.52
CA GLY A 210 -45.18 -3.17 -3.66
C GLY A 210 -44.86 -3.11 -2.14
N GLU A 211 -45.20 -2.04 -1.42
CA GLU A 211 -46.51 -1.73 -0.78
C GLU A 211 -46.83 -2.53 0.50
N GLY A 212 -47.10 -1.79 1.59
CA GLY A 212 -47.82 -2.20 2.82
C GLY A 212 -46.97 -2.96 3.85
N SER A 213 -47.01 -2.69 5.15
CA SER A 213 -47.91 -1.90 5.99
C SER A 213 -47.17 -1.49 7.27
N ASP A 214 -47.65 -0.43 7.88
CA ASP A 214 -47.37 -0.06 9.27
C ASP A 214 -47.54 -1.25 10.22
N ASP A 215 -46.67 -1.37 11.22
CA ASP A 215 -47.19 -1.41 12.59
C ASP A 215 -46.13 -0.94 13.60
N ASP A 216 -46.61 -0.04 14.42
CA ASP A 216 -46.02 0.54 15.61
C ASP A 216 -45.94 -0.54 16.71
N THR A 217 -44.85 -0.58 17.47
CA THR A 217 -44.86 -1.01 18.88
C THR A 217 -43.54 -0.62 19.55
N SER A 218 -43.53 0.61 20.07
CA SER A 218 -43.20 0.94 21.47
C SER A 218 -42.28 0.00 22.28
N LEU A 219 -41.22 0.65 22.82
CA LEU A 219 -40.74 0.59 24.22
C LEU A 219 -40.36 -0.78 24.83
N THR A 220 -39.06 -1.01 25.05
CA THR A 220 -38.37 -0.82 26.35
C THR A 220 -36.86 -1.02 26.21
#